data_AF-A0A9X9BV32-F1
#
_entry.id   AF-A0A9X9BV32-F1
#
_cell.length_a   1.000
_cell.length_b   1.000
_cell.length_c   1.000
_cell.angle_alpha   90.00
_cell.angle_beta   90.00
_cell.angle_gamma   90.00
#
_symmetry.space_group_name_H-M   'P 1'
#
loop_
_entity.id
_entity.type
_entity.pdbx_description
1 polymer ?
#
loop_
_entity_poly.entity_id
_entity_poly.type
_entity_poly.pdbx_seq_one_letter_code
_entity_poly.pdbx_strand_id
1 'polypeptide(L)' 'MGHSANFQVELYARKLEQAAEGLTREGTVLKDNGLDSLGEAVLSQAKKLKLAVAELRGLMST' A
#
# COMPACT_ATOMS: atom_id res chain seq x y z
N MET A 1 10.68 -19.41 17.93
CA MET A 1 10.17 -19.40 16.53
C MET A 1 9.44 -18.10 16.15
N GLY A 2 9.37 -17.05 17.00
CA GLY A 2 8.63 -15.81 16.68
C GLY A 2 9.32 -14.77 15.80
N HIS A 3 10.66 -14.79 15.69
CA HIS A 3 11.38 -13.82 14.86
C HIS A 3 11.20 -14.03 13.35
N SER A 4 11.00 -15.26 12.88
CA SER A 4 10.80 -15.54 11.45
C SER A 4 9.43 -15.08 10.96
N ALA A 5 8.38 -15.22 11.78
CA ALA A 5 7.03 -14.76 11.44
C ALA A 5 6.97 -13.23 11.36
N ASN A 6 7.45 -12.52 12.38
CA ASN A 6 7.50 -11.06 12.37
C ASN A 6 8.37 -10.51 11.23
N PHE A 7 9.47 -11.20 10.91
CA PHE A 7 10.31 -10.84 9.77
C PHE A 7 9.60 -11.02 8.42
N GLN A 8 8.87 -12.11 8.23
CA GLN A 8 8.10 -12.33 7.00
C GLN A 8 6.95 -11.32 6.86
N VAL A 9 6.27 -10.99 7.96
CA VAL A 9 5.22 -9.97 8.00
C VAL A 9 5.79 -8.60 7.64
N GLU A 10 6.94 -8.21 8.19
CA GLU A 10 7.62 -6.95 7.85
C GLU A 10 8.05 -6.91 6.38
N LEU A 11 8.60 -8.01 5.85
CA LEU A 11 8.97 -8.10 4.44
C LEU A 11 7.73 -7.95 3.54
N TYR A 12 6.61 -8.55 3.93
CA TYR A 12 5.36 -8.44 3.20
C TYR A 12 4.78 -7.02 3.28
N ALA A 13 4.80 -6.40 4.46
CA ALA A 13 4.40 -5.01 4.68
C ALA A 13 5.13 -4.07 3.72
N ARG A 14 6.46 -4.20 3.62
CA ARG A 14 7.29 -3.37 2.72
C ARG A 14 6.92 -3.55 1.25
N LYS A 15 6.63 -4.78 0.81
CA LYS A 15 6.20 -5.04 -0.58
C LYS A 15 4.86 -4.36 -0.88
N LEU A 16 3.91 -4.41 0.06
CA LEU A 16 2.62 -3.75 -0.09
C LEU A 16 2.76 -2.22 -0.07
N GLU A 17 3.66 -1.66 0.74
CA GLU A 17 3.97 -0.22 0.72
C GLU A 17 4.52 0.22 -0.64
N GLN A 18 5.50 -0.50 -1.17
CA GLN A 18 6.07 -0.19 -2.48
C GLN A 18 5.01 -0.23 -3.59
N ALA A 19 4.10 -1.22 -3.55
CA ALA A 19 2.97 -1.28 -4.47
C ALA A 19 2.02 -0.08 -4.30
N ALA A 20 1.73 0.33 -3.06
CA ALA A 20 0.87 1.48 -2.79
C ALA A 20 1.51 2.80 -3.28
N GLU A 21 2.83 2.95 -3.15
CA GLU A 21 3.58 4.09 -3.70
C GLU A 21 3.57 4.10 -5.23
N GLY A 22 3.68 2.93 -5.86
CA GLY A 22 3.52 2.77 -7.31
C GLY A 22 2.14 3.25 -7.78
N LEU A 23 1.08 2.72 -7.18
CA LEU A 23 -0.30 3.15 -7.46
C LEU A 23 -0.52 4.64 -7.18
N THR A 24 0.08 5.19 -6.12
CA THR A 24 -0.03 6.63 -5.85
C THR A 24 0.54 7.46 -6.99
N ARG A 25 1.73 7.09 -7.50
CA ARG A 25 2.37 7.78 -8.63
C ARG A 25 1.56 7.65 -9.91
N GLU A 26 1.12 6.43 -10.26
CA GLU A 26 0.31 6.18 -11.45
C GLU A 26 -1.03 6.93 -11.39
N GLY A 27 -1.70 6.90 -10.23
CA GLY A 27 -2.95 7.63 -10.01
C GLY A 27 -2.79 9.14 -10.22
N THR A 28 -1.71 9.74 -9.73
CA THR A 28 -1.41 11.15 -9.99
C THR A 28 -1.16 11.41 -11.47
N VAL A 29 -0.34 10.60 -12.14
CA VAL A 29 -0.07 10.75 -13.58
C VAL A 29 -1.38 10.65 -14.40
N LEU A 30 -2.29 9.75 -14.04
CA LEU A 30 -3.59 9.62 -14.71
C LEU A 30 -4.44 10.89 -14.55
N LYS A 31 -4.49 11.47 -13.36
CA LYS A 31 -5.20 12.74 -13.12
C LYS A 31 -4.56 13.89 -13.90
N ASP A 32 -3.23 13.97 -13.92
CA ASP A 32 -2.50 15.00 -14.66
C ASP A 32 -2.73 14.91 -16.19
N ASN A 33 -3.12 13.74 -16.70
CA ASN A 33 -3.47 13.50 -18.10
C ASN A 33 -4.99 13.57 -18.38
N GLY A 34 -5.79 14.07 -17.44
CA GLY A 34 -7.24 14.25 -17.61
C GLY A 34 -8.07 12.97 -17.48
N LEU A 35 -7.47 11.87 -16.99
CA LEU A 35 -8.16 10.60 -16.74
C LEU A 35 -8.65 10.53 -15.28
N ASP A 36 -9.41 11.55 -14.84
CA ASP A 36 -9.73 11.78 -13.43
C ASP A 36 -10.37 10.57 -12.73
N SER A 37 -11.41 9.98 -13.31
CA SER A 37 -12.11 8.84 -12.68
C SER A 37 -11.21 7.61 -12.53
N LEU A 38 -10.34 7.35 -13.50
CA LEU A 38 -9.39 6.24 -13.43
C LEU A 38 -8.28 6.54 -12.40
N GLY A 39 -7.76 7.77 -12.41
CA GLY A 39 -6.78 8.22 -11.42
C GLY A 39 -7.31 8.13 -10.00
N GLU A 40 -8.56 8.55 -9.76
CA GLU A 40 -9.22 8.42 -8.45
C GLU A 40 -9.43 6.97 -8.02
N ALA A 41 -9.81 6.09 -8.96
CA ALA A 41 -9.93 4.67 -8.67
C ALA A 41 -8.57 4.07 -8.24
N VAL A 42 -7.49 4.40 -8.95
CA VAL A 42 -6.13 3.94 -8.63
C VAL A 42 -5.66 4.49 -7.28
N LEU A 43 -5.87 5.78 -7.01
CA LEU A 43 -5.54 6.40 -5.71
C LEU A 43 -6.33 5.78 -4.55
N SER A 44 -7.59 5.42 -4.77
CA SER A 44 -8.43 4.72 -3.79
C SER A 44 -7.85 3.35 -3.42
N GLN A 45 -7.35 2.59 -4.41
CA GLN A 45 -6.69 1.32 -4.14
C GLN A 45 -5.38 1.49 -3.39
N ALA A 46 -4.57 2.51 -3.76
CA ALA A 46 -3.36 2.86 -3.01
C ALA A 46 -3.66 3.15 -1.53
N LYS A 47 -4.75 3.88 -1.25
CA LYS A 47 -5.18 4.20 0.11
C LYS A 47 -5.58 2.94 0.89
N LYS A 48 -6.39 2.06 0.31
CA LYS A 48 -6.78 0.79 0.96
C LYS A 48 -5.57 -0.07 1.29
N LEU A 49 -4.58 -0.12 0.39
CA LEU A 49 -3.37 -0.90 0.60
C LEU A 49 -2.52 -0.34 1.77
N LYS A 50 -2.40 0.99 1.88
CA LYS A 50 -1.73 1.64 3.02
C LYS A 50 -2.43 1.34 4.35
N LEU A 51 -3.75 1.31 4.37
CA LEU A 51 -4.53 0.94 5.56
C LEU A 51 -4.27 -0.53 5.96
N ALA A 52 -4.30 -1.45 5.00
CA ALA A 52 -4.00 -2.85 5.26
C ALA A 52 -2.59 -3.07 5.82
N VAL A 53 -1.58 -2.31 5.33
CA VAL A 53 -0.23 -2.34 5.91
C VAL A 53 -0.21 -1.83 7.34
N ALA A 54 -0.91 -0.75 7.64
CA ALA A 54 -0.99 -0.20 8.99
C ALA A 54 -1.59 -1.22 9.97
N GLU A 55 -2.67 -1.90 9.57
CA GLU A 55 -3.26 -2.98 10.35
C GLU A 55 -2.28 -4.14 10.57
N LEU A 56 -1.58 -4.56 9.50
CA LEU A 56 -0.58 -5.64 9.56
C LEU A 56 0.54 -5.32 10.57
N ARG A 57 1.03 -4.07 10.58
CA ARG A 57 2.03 -3.62 11.56
C ARG A 57 1.48 -3.47 12.98
N GLY A 58 0.21 -3.11 13.12
CA GLY A 58 -0.47 -3.07 14.42
C GLY A 58 -0.48 -4.43 15.12
N LEU A 59 -0.70 -5.50 14.35
CA LEU A 59 -0.66 -6.89 14.85
C LEU A 59 0.74 -7.33 15.33
N MET A 60 1.82 -6.69 14.85
CA MET A 60 3.19 -6.97 15.32
C MET A 60 3.53 -6.26 16.63
N SER A 61 2.76 -5.24 17.00
CA SER A 61 2.99 -4.40 18.19
C SER A 61 2.17 -4.86 19.41
N THR A 62 1.38 -5.92 19.25
CA THR A 62 0.54 -6.54 20.28
C THR A 62 1.15 -7.85 20.76
#